data_AF-A0A2E0FH71-F1
#
_entry.id   AF-A0A2E0FH71-F1
#
_cell.length_a   1.000
_cell.length_b   1.000
_cell.length_c   1.000
_cell.angle_alpha   90.00
_cell.angle_beta   90.00
_cell.angle_gamma   90.00
#
_symmetry.space_group_name_H-M   'P 1'
#
loop_
_entity.id
_entity.type
_entity.pdbx_description
1 polymer ?
#
loop_
_entity_poly.entity_id
_entity_poly.type
_entity_poly.pdbx_seq_one_letter_code
_entity_poly.pdbx_strand_id
1 'polypeptide(L)' 'MMVIKKKLMLTSSSDGCIVIAEVDDGHQKVKGESFVSEDFLKVNSDKFVDMTGKIGWQGRIYVLKSDCSPVFDSV' A
#
# COMPACT_ATOMS: atom_id res chain seq x y z
N MET A 1 5.00 9.41 24.56
CA MET A 1 4.81 8.58 23.36
C MET A 1 5.11 9.42 22.14
N MET A 2 6.18 9.13 21.41
CA MET A 2 6.39 9.73 20.09
C MET A 2 5.38 9.09 19.13
N VAL A 3 4.49 9.91 18.56
CA VAL A 3 3.64 9.47 17.45
C VAL A 3 4.54 9.46 16.22
N ILE A 4 4.98 8.27 15.80
CA ILE A 4 5.70 8.12 14.53
C ILE A 4 4.69 8.47 13.43
N LYS A 5 4.96 9.55 12.69
CA LYS A 5 4.12 9.94 11.55
C LYS A 5 4.25 8.85 10.48
N LYS A 6 3.16 8.16 10.18
CA LYS A 6 3.09 7.20 9.09
C LYS A 6 3.03 7.94 7.75
N LYS A 7 3.63 7.37 6.71
CA LYS A 7 3.57 7.83 5.31
C LYS A 7 2.95 6.75 4.44
N LEU A 8 2.29 7.14 3.36
CA LEU A 8 1.84 6.20 2.33
C LEU A 8 2.87 6.13 1.21
N MET A 9 3.30 4.92 0.89
CA MET A 9 4.28 4.62 -0.15
C MET A 9 3.64 3.80 -1.26
N LEU A 10 3.59 4.38 -2.44
CA LEU A 10 3.25 3.71 -3.69
C LEU A 10 4.51 3.00 -4.23
N THR A 11 4.41 1.70 -4.42
CA THR A 11 5.48 0.85 -4.97
C THR A 11 4.87 -0.31 -5.76
N SER A 12 5.71 -1.09 -6.43
CA SER A 12 5.34 -2.36 -7.05
C SER A 12 5.87 -3.52 -6.22
N SER A 13 5.06 -4.55 -6.00
CA SER A 13 5.51 -5.82 -5.42
C SER A 13 6.35 -6.63 -6.42
N SER A 14 7.00 -7.69 -5.93
CA SER A 14 7.88 -8.55 -6.74
C SER A 14 7.17 -9.31 -7.87
N ASP A 15 5.86 -9.50 -7.76
CA ASP A 15 5.00 -10.10 -8.78
C ASP A 15 4.40 -9.07 -9.75
N GLY A 16 4.78 -7.78 -9.61
CA GLY A 16 4.37 -6.70 -10.50
C GLY A 16 3.09 -5.98 -10.09
N CYS A 17 2.46 -6.33 -8.96
CA CYS A 17 1.25 -5.64 -8.50
C CYS A 17 1.59 -4.25 -7.96
N ILE A 18 0.73 -3.27 -8.23
CA ILE A 18 0.86 -1.93 -7.67
C ILE A 18 0.24 -1.90 -6.27
N VAL A 19 1.04 -1.47 -5.29
CA VAL A 19 0.65 -1.43 -3.88
C VAL A 19 0.92 -0.07 -3.25
N ILE A 20 0.06 0.32 -2.31
CA ILE A 20 0.27 1.45 -1.41
C ILE A 20 0.41 0.89 0.00
N ALA A 21 1.60 0.99 0.58
CA ALA A 21 1.88 0.54 1.94
C ALA A 21 2.06 1.73 2.88
N GLU A 22 1.53 1.60 4.09
CA GLU A 22 1.83 2.52 5.18
C GLU A 22 3.21 2.17 5.76
N VAL A 23 4.13 3.14 5.74
CA VAL A 23 5.52 3.01 6.22
C VAL A 23 5.84 4.07 7.26
N ASP A 24 6.88 3.86 8.05
CA ASP A 24 7.33 4.82 9.05
C ASP A 24 7.94 6.09 8.43
N ASP A 25 7.94 7.21 9.16
CA ASP A 25 8.47 8.50 8.70
C ASP A 25 9.93 8.41 8.23
N GLY A 26 10.71 7.52 8.85
CA GLY A 26 12.12 7.27 8.57
C GLY A 26 12.38 6.35 7.38
N HIS A 27 11.35 5.85 6.71
CA HIS A 27 11.52 4.98 5.55
C HIS A 27 12.23 5.72 4.41
N GLN A 28 13.34 5.16 3.93
CA GLN A 28 14.06 5.69 2.79
C GLN A 28 13.47 5.12 1.51
N LYS A 29 13.04 6.01 0.60
CA LYS A 29 12.61 5.60 -0.75
C LYS A 29 13.74 4.89 -1.48
N VAL A 30 13.42 3.75 -2.08
CA VAL A 30 14.23 3.14 -3.12
C VAL A 30 13.75 3.54 -4.52
N LYS A 31 14.56 3.24 -5.54
CA LYS A 31 14.27 3.62 -6.93
C LYS A 31 12.97 2.95 -7.39
N GLY A 32 12.01 3.76 -7.85
CA GLY A 32 10.69 3.29 -8.30
C GLY A 32 9.57 3.55 -7.29
N GLU A 33 9.89 3.99 -6.06
CA GLU A 33 8.91 4.28 -5.03
C GLU A 33 8.51 5.76 -5.01
N SER A 34 7.24 5.99 -4.69
CA SER A 34 6.68 7.34 -4.53
C SER A 34 5.94 7.46 -3.20
N PHE A 35 6.08 8.60 -2.52
CA PHE A 35 5.22 8.88 -1.37
C PHE A 35 3.99 9.59 -1.89
N VAL A 36 2.83 9.14 -1.44
CA VAL A 36 1.53 9.71 -1.81
C VAL A 36 0.85 10.24 -0.56
N SER A 37 -0.04 11.22 -0.72
CA SER A 37 -0.87 11.72 0.36
C SER A 37 -2.04 10.76 0.62
N GLU A 38 -2.67 10.86 1.79
CA GLU A 38 -3.94 10.17 2.03
C GLU A 38 -5.03 10.58 1.03
N ASP A 39 -5.03 11.84 0.59
CA ASP A 39 -6.03 12.33 -0.36
C ASP A 39 -5.87 11.68 -1.74
N PHE A 40 -4.64 11.31 -2.14
CA PHE A 40 -4.43 10.52 -3.35
C PHE A 40 -5.16 9.17 -3.27
N LEU A 41 -5.07 8.50 -2.11
CA LEU A 41 -5.77 7.24 -1.87
C LEU A 41 -7.29 7.45 -1.84
N LYS A 42 -7.78 8.51 -1.20
CA LYS A 42 -9.23 8.81 -1.15
C LYS A 42 -9.81 9.03 -2.54
N VAL A 43 -9.14 9.83 -3.38
CA VAL A 43 -9.56 10.14 -4.76
C VAL A 43 -9.52 8.89 -5.66
N ASN A 44 -8.65 7.92 -5.37
CA ASN A 44 -8.54 6.68 -6.14
C ASN A 44 -9.05 5.45 -5.35
N SER A 45 -9.90 5.63 -4.36
CA SER A 45 -10.40 4.56 -3.48
C SER A 45 -11.21 3.50 -4.24
N ASP A 46 -11.77 3.87 -5.39
CA ASP A 46 -12.43 2.99 -6.33
C ASP A 46 -11.46 2.07 -7.09
N LYS A 47 -10.16 2.38 -7.12
CA LYS A 47 -9.11 1.60 -7.82
C LYS A 47 -8.30 0.70 -6.92
N PHE A 48 -8.26 0.96 -5.60
CA PHE A 48 -7.48 0.18 -4.65
C PHE A 48 -8.39 -0.67 -3.74
N VAL A 49 -7.90 -1.83 -3.32
CA VAL A 49 -8.52 -2.72 -2.32
C VAL A 49 -7.71 -2.67 -1.04
N ASP A 50 -8.38 -2.51 0.09
CA ASP A 50 -7.74 -2.65 1.40
C ASP A 50 -7.43 -4.13 1.68
N MET A 51 -6.13 -4.44 1.82
CA MET A 51 -5.60 -5.78 2.08
C MET A 51 -4.93 -5.86 3.46
N THR A 52 -5.13 -4.86 4.32
CA THR A 52 -4.50 -4.72 5.66
C THR A 52 -4.70 -5.94 6.53
N GLY A 53 -5.87 -6.58 6.48
CA GLY A 53 -6.16 -7.79 7.27
C GLY A 53 -5.76 -9.11 6.61
N LYS A 54 -5.39 -9.09 5.33
CA LYS A 54 -5.06 -10.29 4.55
C LYS A 54 -3.56 -10.51 4.40
N ILE A 55 -2.77 -9.45 4.55
CA ILE A 55 -1.31 -9.47 4.43
C ILE A 55 -0.72 -9.17 5.81
N GLY A 56 0.28 -9.94 6.25
CA GLY A 56 0.95 -9.79 7.55
C GLY A 56 1.84 -8.54 7.67
N TRP A 57 1.30 -7.37 7.32
CA TRP A 57 1.99 -6.08 7.36
C TRP A 57 1.61 -5.29 8.62
N GLN A 58 2.59 -4.67 9.30
CA GLN A 58 2.37 -3.85 10.50
C GLN A 58 1.94 -2.40 10.14
N GLY A 59 0.91 -2.29 9.31
CA GLY A 59 0.37 -1.03 8.82
C GLY A 59 -0.75 -1.29 7.82
N ARG A 60 -1.28 -0.23 7.19
CA ARG A 60 -2.26 -0.39 6.12
C ARG A 60 -1.59 -0.78 4.82
N ILE A 61 -2.21 -1.67 4.06
CA ILE A 61 -1.77 -1.99 2.70
C ILE A 61 -2.97 -2.00 1.76
N TYR A 62 -2.80 -1.33 0.63
CA TYR A 62 -3.78 -1.23 -0.42
C TYR A 62 -3.18 -1.76 -1.72
N VAL A 63 -3.95 -2.55 -2.47
CA VAL A 63 -3.48 -3.16 -3.72
C VAL A 63 -4.38 -2.69 -4.86
N LEU A 64 -3.82 -2.46 -6.04
CA LEU A 64 -4.61 -2.08 -7.21
C LEU A 64 -5.58 -3.21 -7.58
N LYS A 65 -6.86 -2.87 -7.79
CA LYS A 65 -7.95 -3.83 -8.08
C LYS A 65 -7.68 -4.69 -9.31
N SER A 66 -7.07 -4.12 -10.35
CA SER A 66 -6.72 -4.86 -11.56
C SER A 66 -5.68 -5.94 -11.31
N ASP A 67 -4.85 -5.75 -10.28
CA ASP A 67 -3.75 -6.65 -9.93
C ASP A 67 -4.19 -7.65 -8.85
N CYS A 68 -5.38 -7.47 -8.26
CA CYS A 68 -6.09 -8.51 -7.53
C CYS A 68 -6.62 -9.57 -8.51
N SER A 69 -5.71 -10.36 -9.09
CA SER A 69 -6.00 -11.63 -9.74
C SER A 69 -6.70 -12.58 -8.74
N PRO A 70 -7.54 -13.55 -9.18
CA PRO A 70 -8.32 -14.47 -8.34
C PRO A 70 -7.53 -15.33 -7.34
N VAL A 71 -6.21 -15.17 -7.24
CA VAL A 71 -5.36 -15.83 -6.24
C VAL A 71 -5.74 -15.44 -4.80
N PHE A 72 -6.34 -14.25 -4.59
CA PHE A 72 -6.76 -13.79 -3.25
C PHE A 72 -8.16 -14.27 -2.81
N ASP A 73 -8.87 -15.04 -3.64
CA ASP A 73 -10.16 -15.68 -3.29
C ASP A 73 -9.99 -17.08 -2.68
N SER A 74 -8.76 -17.57 -2.51
CA SER A 74 -8.46 -18.94 -2.06
C SER A 74 -7.92 -19.05 -0.63
N VAL A 75 -8.10 -18.03 0.22
CA VAL A 75 -7.69 -18.08 1.64
C VAL A 75 -8.86 -17.73 2.56
#